data_AF-A0A396QFG9-F1
#
_entry.id   AF-A0A396QFG9-F1
#
_cell.length_a   1.000
_cell.length_b   1.000
_cell.length_c   1.000
_cell.angle_alpha   90.00
_cell.angle_beta   90.00
_cell.angle_gamma   90.00
#
_symmetry.space_group_name_H-M   'P 1'
#
loop_
_entity.id
_entity.type
_entity.pdbx_description
1 polymer ?
#
loop_
_entity_poly.entity_id
_entity_poly.type
_entity_poly.pdbx_seq_one_letter_code
_entity_poly.pdbx_strand_id
1 'polypeptide(L)'
;MPWQSQEIKNYLDIYSLTGQKKYLEDLRSYMVAKDYFAAGEEGVDLLTVKEKAEILIDQRNINNPEGSDGLDGIRQNLRLLRQTNLEDTRLIICSMEGDYNYYDIDRLLSSEEYGDMAGRVVLTAEPNYLARFSSANQVVSYQRRFMNAANGAK
;
A
#
# COMPACT_ATOMS: atom_id res chain seq x y z
N MET A 1 3.88 -3.76 -1.52
CA MET A 1 2.50 -3.68 -2.07
C MET A 1 2.54 -2.95 -3.40
N PRO A 2 2.64 -3.65 -4.55
CA PRO A 2 2.53 -2.98 -5.83
C PRO A 2 1.12 -2.39 -5.97
N TRP A 3 1.11 -1.13 -6.40
CA TRP A 3 0.04 -0.20 -6.77
C TRP A 3 -1.14 -0.86 -7.49
N GLN A 4 -2.02 -1.54 -6.74
CA GLN A 4 -3.12 -2.32 -7.35
C GLN A 4 -4.05 -1.45 -8.19
N SER A 5 -4.34 -0.23 -7.74
CA SER A 5 -5.14 0.74 -8.48
C SER A 5 -4.48 1.11 -9.80
N GLN A 6 -3.16 1.25 -9.83
CA GLN A 6 -2.40 1.58 -11.04
C GLN A 6 -2.41 0.43 -12.04
N GLU A 7 -2.25 -0.80 -11.57
CA GLU A 7 -2.34 -2.00 -12.42
C GLU A 7 -3.73 -2.13 -13.05
N ILE A 8 -4.80 -1.97 -12.26
CA ILE A 8 -6.18 -1.97 -12.76
C ILE A 8 -6.36 -0.87 -13.82
N LYS A 9 -5.82 0.34 -13.55
CA LYS A 9 -5.87 1.45 -14.49
C LYS A 9 -5.16 1.13 -15.81
N ASN A 10 -3.97 0.52 -15.74
CA ASN A 10 -3.20 0.14 -16.92
C ASN A 10 -3.99 -0.80 -17.83
N TYR A 11 -4.67 -1.81 -17.27
CA TYR A 11 -5.51 -2.71 -18.06
C TYR A 11 -6.68 -1.99 -18.75
N LEU A 12 -7.37 -1.09 -18.03
CA LEU A 12 -8.48 -0.32 -18.59
C LEU A 12 -8.03 0.67 -19.66
N ASP A 13 -6.92 1.36 -19.43
CA ASP A 13 -6.35 2.31 -20.39
C ASP A 13 -5.99 1.59 -21.69
N ILE A 14 -5.29 0.45 -21.62
CA ILE A 14 -4.92 -0.32 -22.81
C ILE A 14 -6.17 -0.87 -23.51
N TYR A 15 -7.16 -1.35 -22.77
CA TYR A 15 -8.44 -1.77 -23.35
C TYR A 15 -9.12 -0.61 -24.08
N SER A 16 -9.15 0.60 -23.50
CA SER A 16 -9.78 1.77 -24.11
C SER A 16 -9.09 2.20 -25.41
N LEU A 17 -7.77 2.02 -25.50
CA LEU A 17 -6.97 2.36 -26.68
C LEU A 17 -7.05 1.30 -27.79
N THR A 18 -7.16 0.02 -27.42
CA THR A 18 -7.04 -1.11 -28.37
C THR A 18 -8.37 -1.79 -28.72
N GLY A 19 -9.37 -1.69 -27.83
CA GLY A 19 -10.62 -2.45 -27.90
C GLY A 19 -10.46 -3.97 -27.75
N GLN A 20 -9.26 -4.47 -27.40
CA GLN A 20 -8.99 -5.90 -27.35
C GLN A 20 -9.50 -6.51 -26.03
N LYS A 21 -10.48 -7.41 -26.14
CA LYS A 21 -11.10 -8.11 -25.00
C LYS A 21 -10.11 -8.85 -24.09
N LYS A 22 -8.97 -9.28 -24.64
CA LYS A 22 -7.89 -9.93 -23.89
C LYS A 22 -7.49 -9.14 -22.63
N TYR A 23 -7.42 -7.82 -22.71
CA TYR A 23 -7.05 -7.00 -21.55
C TYR A 23 -8.10 -7.03 -20.42
N LEU A 24 -9.37 -7.25 -20.75
CA LEU A 24 -10.41 -7.48 -19.74
C LEU A 24 -10.36 -8.90 -19.17
N GLU A 25 -9.93 -9.89 -19.96
CA GLU A 25 -9.69 -11.27 -19.47
C GLU A 25 -8.49 -11.32 -18.51
N ASP A 26 -7.41 -10.61 -18.86
CA ASP A 26 -6.23 -10.44 -18.02
C ASP A 26 -6.59 -9.67 -16.74
N LEU A 27 -7.38 -8.59 -16.86
CA LEU A 27 -7.90 -7.85 -15.71
C LEU A 27 -8.77 -8.72 -14.80
N ARG A 28 -9.66 -9.54 -15.36
CA ARG A 28 -10.47 -10.48 -14.57
C ARG A 28 -9.58 -11.45 -13.80
N SER A 29 -8.60 -12.03 -14.47
CA SER A 29 -7.64 -12.96 -13.86
C SER A 29 -6.86 -12.28 -12.73
N TYR A 30 -6.44 -11.03 -12.94
CA TYR A 30 -5.80 -10.20 -11.92
C TYR A 30 -6.73 -9.94 -10.73
N MET A 31 -7.98 -9.56 -10.98
CA MET A 31 -8.97 -9.24 -9.94
C MET A 31 -9.35 -10.47 -9.10
N VAL A 32 -9.46 -11.66 -9.71
CA VAL A 32 -9.64 -12.92 -8.97
C VAL A 32 -8.40 -13.22 -8.13
N ALA A 33 -7.19 -13.11 -8.70
CA ALA A 33 -5.94 -13.35 -7.98
C ALA A 33 -5.65 -12.37 -6.83
N LYS A 34 -6.36 -11.23 -6.79
CA LYS A 34 -6.29 -10.21 -5.75
C LYS A 34 -7.56 -10.13 -4.89
N ASP A 35 -8.39 -11.17 -4.94
CA ASP A 35 -9.59 -11.33 -4.10
C ASP A 35 -10.63 -10.20 -4.27
N TYR A 36 -10.61 -9.48 -5.40
CA TYR A 36 -11.70 -8.57 -5.76
C TYR A 36 -12.95 -9.34 -6.21
N PHE A 37 -12.79 -10.59 -6.62
CA PHE A 37 -13.85 -11.55 -6.88
C PHE A 37 -13.60 -12.80 -6.03
N ALA A 38 -14.67 -13.47 -5.61
CA ALA A 38 -14.56 -14.67 -4.78
C ALA A 38 -13.97 -15.85 -5.58
N ALA A 39 -13.38 -16.82 -4.88
CA ALA A 39 -12.97 -18.08 -5.50
C ALA A 39 -14.18 -18.78 -6.13
N GLY A 40 -14.10 -19.18 -7.40
CA GLY A 40 -15.22 -19.71 -8.18
C GLY A 40 -15.93 -18.69 -9.08
N GLU A 41 -15.56 -17.40 -9.02
CA GLU A 41 -16.08 -16.34 -9.89
C GLU A 41 -15.20 -16.11 -11.15
N GLU A 42 -14.45 -17.10 -11.61
CA GLU A 42 -13.56 -16.98 -12.78
C GLU A 42 -14.34 -16.72 -14.09
N GLY A 43 -15.64 -17.02 -14.08
CA GLY A 43 -16.56 -16.85 -15.21
C GLY A 43 -17.31 -15.51 -15.25
N VAL A 44 -17.01 -14.55 -14.36
CA VAL A 44 -17.70 -13.24 -14.37
C VAL A 44 -17.57 -12.58 -15.74
N ASP A 45 -18.68 -11.98 -16.20
CA ASP A 45 -18.76 -11.28 -17.47
C ASP A 45 -17.76 -10.11 -17.56
N LEU A 46 -17.18 -9.91 -18.74
CA LEU A 46 -16.11 -8.92 -18.94
C LEU A 46 -16.62 -7.47 -18.79
N LEU A 47 -17.89 -7.20 -19.12
CA LEU A 47 -18.46 -5.88 -18.90
C LEU A 47 -18.61 -5.59 -17.40
N THR A 48 -19.05 -6.58 -16.62
CA THR A 48 -19.13 -6.49 -15.16
C THR A 48 -17.74 -6.27 -14.52
N VAL A 49 -16.71 -6.95 -15.02
CA VAL A 49 -15.32 -6.73 -14.60
C VAL A 49 -14.89 -5.30 -14.88
N LYS A 50 -15.17 -4.80 -16.10
CA LYS A 50 -14.86 -3.43 -16.51
C LYS A 50 -15.55 -2.41 -15.62
N GLU A 51 -16.87 -2.52 -15.43
CA GLU A 51 -17.66 -1.61 -14.60
C GLU A 51 -17.15 -1.57 -13.15
N LYS A 52 -16.86 -2.73 -12.56
CA LYS A 52 -16.31 -2.82 -11.20
C LYS A 52 -14.93 -2.15 -11.10
N ALA A 53 -14.06 -2.38 -12.10
CA ALA A 53 -12.74 -1.77 -12.15
C ALA A 53 -12.81 -0.24 -12.32
N GLU A 54 -13.73 0.26 -13.14
CA GLU A 54 -13.97 1.70 -13.32
C GLU A 54 -14.46 2.34 -12.01
N ILE A 55 -15.40 1.71 -11.31
CA ILE A 55 -15.87 2.15 -9.99
C ILE A 55 -14.73 2.17 -8.97
N LEU A 56 -13.87 1.13 -8.94
CA LEU A 56 -12.75 1.07 -8.01
C LEU A 56 -11.75 2.20 -8.23
N ILE A 57 -11.42 2.50 -9.49
CA ILE A 57 -10.52 3.59 -9.85
C ILE A 57 -11.08 4.95 -9.47
N ASP A 58 -12.36 5.16 -9.76
CA ASP A 58 -13.05 6.41 -9.45
C ASP A 58 -13.09 6.65 -7.93
N GLN A 59 -13.51 5.63 -7.16
CA GLN A 59 -13.54 5.67 -5.70
C GLN A 59 -12.17 5.92 -5.06
N ARG A 60 -11.09 5.42 -5.69
CA ARG A 60 -9.71 5.58 -5.21
C ARG A 60 -9.05 6.87 -5.69
N ASN A 61 -9.74 7.66 -6.50
CA ASN A 61 -9.30 8.98 -6.96
C ASN A 61 -7.94 8.96 -7.68
N ILE A 62 -7.62 7.86 -8.39
CA ILE A 62 -6.26 7.62 -8.93
C ILE A 62 -5.84 8.66 -9.99
N ASN A 63 -6.81 9.36 -10.58
CA ASN A 63 -6.55 10.32 -11.66
C ASN A 63 -5.99 11.65 -11.14
N ASN A 64 -5.76 11.78 -9.83
CA ASN A 64 -5.12 12.94 -9.23
C ASN A 64 -3.84 12.55 -8.45
N PRO A 65 -2.99 13.55 -8.11
CA PRO A 65 -1.75 13.27 -7.39
C PRO A 65 -1.94 12.51 -6.08
N GLU A 66 -3.01 12.82 -5.34
CA GLU A 66 -3.33 12.19 -4.05
C GLU A 66 -3.66 10.70 -4.18
N GLY A 67 -4.50 10.29 -5.13
CA GLY A 67 -4.85 8.88 -5.31
C GLY A 67 -3.78 8.09 -6.07
N SER A 68 -2.94 8.77 -6.84
CA SER A 68 -1.88 8.13 -7.64
C SER A 68 -0.63 7.74 -6.86
N ASP A 69 -0.51 8.15 -5.58
CA ASP A 69 0.67 7.92 -4.74
C ASP A 69 0.64 6.59 -3.94
N GLY A 70 -0.34 5.73 -4.21
CA GLY A 70 -0.39 4.36 -3.68
C GLY A 70 -0.81 4.26 -2.22
N LEU A 71 -1.12 5.39 -1.59
CA LEU A 71 -1.67 5.48 -0.24
C LEU A 71 -3.19 5.71 -0.25
N ASP A 72 -3.83 5.69 -1.42
CA ASP A 72 -5.28 5.81 -1.65
C ASP A 72 -6.11 4.95 -0.68
N GLY A 73 -5.78 3.66 -0.59
CA GLY A 73 -6.46 2.73 0.31
C GLY A 73 -6.24 3.08 1.78
N ILE A 74 -5.05 3.55 2.15
CA ILE A 74 -4.74 3.95 3.53
C ILE A 74 -5.53 5.21 3.89
N ARG A 75 -5.50 6.25 3.05
CA ARG A 75 -6.24 7.50 3.27
C ARG A 75 -7.73 7.26 3.45
N GLN A 76 -8.33 6.45 2.58
CA GLN A 76 -9.76 6.15 2.68
C GLN A 76 -10.12 5.49 4.01
N ASN A 77 -9.31 4.52 4.45
CA ASN A 77 -9.52 3.85 5.73
C ASN A 77 -9.30 4.80 6.92
N LEU A 78 -8.31 5.70 6.86
CA LEU A 78 -8.09 6.69 7.91
C LEU A 78 -9.25 7.69 8.00
N ARG A 79 -9.78 8.17 6.87
CA ARG A 79 -10.97 9.04 6.81
C ARG A 79 -12.17 8.39 7.45
N LEU A 80 -12.44 7.12 7.12
CA LEU A 80 -13.52 6.35 7.72
C LEU A 80 -13.29 6.18 9.22
N LEU A 81 -12.12 5.69 9.63
CA LEU A 81 -11.81 5.40 11.03
C LEU A 81 -11.93 6.65 11.91
N ARG A 82 -11.51 7.82 11.39
CA ARG A 82 -11.64 9.12 12.08
C ARG A 82 -13.09 9.48 12.41
N GLN A 83 -14.04 9.07 11.59
CA GLN A 83 -15.46 9.42 11.74
C GLN A 83 -16.29 8.35 12.48
N THR A 84 -15.74 7.15 12.66
CA THR A 84 -16.45 6.05 13.35
C THR A 84 -16.44 6.21 14.87
N ASN A 85 -17.48 5.71 15.53
CA ASN A 85 -17.58 5.62 17.00
C ASN A 85 -16.84 4.40 17.59
N LEU A 86 -15.88 3.84 16.85
CA LEU A 86 -15.16 2.63 17.22
C LEU A 86 -13.78 2.99 17.78
N GLU A 87 -13.72 3.55 18.99
CA GLU A 87 -12.50 4.14 19.56
C GLU A 87 -11.32 3.15 19.64
N ASP A 88 -11.59 1.87 19.91
CA ASP A 88 -10.57 0.82 20.04
C ASP A 88 -10.13 0.22 18.69
N THR A 89 -10.82 0.52 17.60
CA THR A 89 -10.44 0.01 16.28
C THR A 89 -9.15 0.70 15.80
N ARG A 90 -8.28 -0.10 15.18
CA ARG A 90 -6.99 0.33 14.61
C ARG A 90 -6.89 -0.12 13.16
N LEU A 91 -6.29 0.71 12.31
CA LEU A 91 -5.94 0.31 10.95
C LEU A 91 -4.63 -0.47 11.00
N ILE A 92 -4.67 -1.74 10.58
CA ILE A 92 -3.46 -2.55 10.43
C ILE A 92 -2.93 -2.35 9.03
N ILE A 93 -1.70 -1.83 8.91
CA ILE A 93 -0.96 -1.80 7.65
C ILE A 93 0.08 -2.91 7.71
N CYS A 94 -0.09 -3.90 6.83
CA CYS A 94 0.75 -5.09 6.78
C CYS A 94 1.50 -5.22 5.47
N SER A 95 2.46 -6.15 5.43
CA SER A 95 3.23 -6.48 4.24
C SER A 95 3.96 -5.26 3.65
N MET A 96 4.49 -4.40 4.52
CA MET A 96 5.37 -3.32 4.09
C MET A 96 6.67 -3.91 3.56
N GLU A 97 7.03 -3.51 2.35
CA GLU A 97 8.20 -3.98 1.62
C GLU A 97 8.69 -2.86 0.68
N GLY A 98 9.85 -3.04 0.08
CA GLY A 98 10.41 -2.06 -0.84
C GLY A 98 10.96 -0.81 -0.16
N ASP A 99 11.65 0.04 -0.92
CA ASP A 99 12.48 1.08 -0.32
C ASP A 99 11.71 2.31 0.18
N TYR A 100 10.49 2.53 -0.31
CA TYR A 100 9.74 3.77 -0.08
C TYR A 100 8.53 3.63 0.86
N ASN A 101 7.94 2.44 1.00
CA ASN A 101 6.70 2.25 1.76
C ASN A 101 6.74 2.85 3.16
N TYR A 102 7.82 2.60 3.93
CA TYR A 102 7.95 3.18 5.27
C TYR A 102 7.96 4.71 5.24
N TYR A 103 8.74 5.32 4.34
CA TYR A 103 8.84 6.79 4.24
C TYR A 103 7.52 7.43 3.81
N ASP A 104 6.79 6.80 2.90
CA ASP A 104 5.51 7.32 2.42
C ASP A 104 4.42 7.24 3.49
N ILE A 105 4.39 6.14 4.26
CA ILE A 105 3.50 5.99 5.41
C ILE A 105 3.89 6.97 6.53
N ASP A 106 5.18 7.10 6.85
CA ASP A 106 5.68 8.03 7.85
C ASP A 106 5.34 9.48 7.49
N ARG A 107 5.53 9.87 6.22
CA ARG A 107 5.14 11.19 5.71
C ARG A 107 3.63 11.42 5.82
N LEU A 108 2.83 10.41 5.52
CA LEU A 108 1.36 10.50 5.65
C LEU A 108 0.96 10.70 7.11
N LEU A 109 1.47 9.87 8.02
CA LEU A 109 1.10 9.89 9.44
C LEU A 109 1.73 11.04 10.24
N SER A 110 2.73 11.73 9.68
CA SER A 110 3.29 12.97 10.24
C SER A 110 2.72 14.23 9.59
N SER A 111 1.86 14.11 8.58
CA SER A 111 1.24 15.24 7.90
C SER A 111 0.21 15.96 8.78
N GLU A 112 -0.11 17.22 8.45
CA GLU A 112 -1.22 17.93 9.09
C GLU A 112 -2.57 17.24 8.85
N GLU A 113 -2.74 16.56 7.71
CA GLU A 113 -4.01 15.93 7.34
C GLU A 113 -4.31 14.67 8.17
N TYR A 114 -3.30 13.90 8.58
CA TYR A 114 -3.47 12.59 9.26
C TYR A 114 -2.65 12.40 10.54
N GLY A 115 -1.96 13.44 11.02
CA GLY A 115 -1.16 13.39 12.24
C GLY A 115 -1.96 12.98 13.49
N ASP A 116 -3.23 13.39 13.56
CA ASP A 116 -4.18 13.01 14.61
C ASP A 116 -4.50 11.49 14.62
N MET A 117 -4.31 10.82 13.49
CA MET A 117 -4.63 9.40 13.32
C MET A 117 -3.44 8.46 13.54
N ALA A 118 -2.21 8.98 13.73
CA ALA A 118 -1.02 8.17 13.90
C ALA A 118 -1.14 7.14 15.04
N GLY A 119 -1.75 7.53 16.17
CA GLY A 119 -2.03 6.65 17.30
C GLY A 119 -3.10 5.58 17.04
N ARG A 120 -3.75 5.60 15.87
CA ARG A 120 -4.79 4.66 15.45
C ARG A 120 -4.32 3.67 14.38
N VAL A 121 -3.01 3.61 14.10
CA VAL A 121 -2.41 2.73 13.10
C VAL A 121 -1.47 1.72 13.76
N VAL A 122 -1.51 0.48 13.30
CA VAL A 122 -0.55 -0.57 13.67
C VAL A 122 0.21 -0.97 12.41
N LEU A 123 1.52 -0.70 12.41
CA LEU A 123 2.41 -1.09 11.31
C LEU A 123 3.02 -2.47 11.60
N THR A 124 2.94 -3.37 10.63
CA THR A 124 3.55 -4.71 10.70
C THR A 124 4.43 -4.96 9.49
N ALA A 125 5.67 -5.38 9.73
CA ALA A 125 6.65 -5.71 8.71
C ALA A 125 7.74 -6.63 9.29
N GLU A 126 8.58 -7.19 8.43
CA GLU A 126 9.71 -8.00 8.90
C GLU A 126 10.64 -7.19 9.81
N PRO A 127 11.19 -7.78 10.89
CA PRO A 127 12.08 -7.06 11.81
C PRO A 127 13.26 -6.38 11.12
N ASN A 128 13.88 -7.05 10.15
CA ASN A 128 14.99 -6.50 9.38
C ASN A 128 14.57 -5.32 8.51
N TYR A 129 13.33 -5.32 8.00
CA TYR A 129 12.80 -4.20 7.24
C TYR A 129 12.65 -2.97 8.15
N LEU A 130 11.97 -3.11 9.29
CA LEU A 130 11.78 -2.00 10.23
C LEU A 130 13.10 -1.48 10.80
N ALA A 131 14.06 -2.37 11.08
CA ALA A 131 15.37 -1.99 11.60
C ALA A 131 16.11 -1.00 10.69
N ARG A 132 15.86 -1.01 9.37
CA ARG A 132 16.44 -0.03 8.43
C ARG A 132 16.06 1.41 8.75
N PHE A 133 14.90 1.62 9.37
CA PHE A 133 14.30 2.94 9.61
C PHE A 133 14.28 3.32 11.09
N SER A 134 14.24 2.34 11.99
CA SER A 134 14.22 2.57 13.44
C SER A 134 15.61 2.55 14.09
N SER A 135 16.65 2.14 13.38
CA SER A 135 18.02 2.14 13.91
C SER A 135 18.78 3.41 13.56
N ALA A 136 19.47 3.98 14.54
CA ALA A 136 20.44 5.04 14.31
C ALA A 136 21.74 4.41 13.77
N ASN A 137 21.97 4.53 12.46
CA ASN A 137 23.17 4.00 11.79
C ASN A 137 24.49 4.45 12.48
N GLN A 138 24.50 5.65 13.06
CA GLN A 138 25.64 6.15 13.83
C GLN A 138 25.89 5.35 15.11
N VAL A 139 24.84 4.91 15.81
CA VAL A 139 24.96 4.10 17.03
C VAL A 139 25.51 2.71 16.68
N VAL A 140 24.98 2.08 15.63
CA VAL A 140 25.42 0.76 15.17
C VAL A 140 26.89 0.79 14.71
N SER A 141 27.26 1.82 13.92
CA SER A 141 28.63 1.98 13.45
C SER A 141 29.60 2.32 14.59
N TYR A 142 29.19 3.15 15.55
CA TYR A 142 29.95 3.43 16.76
C TYR A 142 30.23 2.16 17.56
N GLN A 143 29.19 1.37 17.88
CA GLN A 143 29.35 0.12 18.63
C GLN A 143 30.28 -0.86 17.91
N ARG A 144 30.17 -0.99 16.58
CA ARG A 144 31.07 -1.84 15.80
C ARG A 144 32.53 -1.39 15.90
N ARG A 145 32.79 -0.08 15.77
CA ARG A 145 34.15 0.49 15.92
C ARG A 145 34.68 0.27 17.32
N PHE A 146 33.86 0.48 18.34
CA PHE A 146 34.22 0.25 19.73
C PHE A 146 34.59 -1.21 20.00
N MET A 147 33.77 -2.16 19.57
CA MET A 147 34.04 -3.60 19.74
C MET A 147 35.30 -4.05 18.99
N ASN A 148 35.54 -3.53 17.79
CA ASN A 148 36.77 -3.80 17.04
C ASN A 148 38.02 -3.25 17.75
N ALA A 149 37.94 -2.04 18.31
CA ALA A 149 39.01 -1.44 19.08
C ALA A 149 39.29 -2.23 20.37
N ALA A 150 38.25 -2.67 21.08
CA ALA A 150 38.37 -3.49 22.28
C ALA A 150 38.98 -4.87 21.99
N ASN A 151 38.65 -5.49 20.86
CA ASN A 151 39.24 -6.78 20.44
C ASN A 151 40.70 -6.68 19.96
N GLY A 152 41.11 -5.50 19.47
CA GLY A 152 42.48 -5.23 19.02
C GLY A 152 43.40 -4.70 20.12
N ALA A 153 42.85 -4.24 21.25
CA ALA A 153 43.61 -3.83 22.42
C ALA A 153 44.00 -5.08 23.24
N LYS A 154 45.17 -5.65 22.92
CA LYS A 154 45.92 -6.55 23.81
C LYS A 154 47.15 -5.83 24.33
#